data_AF-A0A9D5AV51-F1
#
_entry.id   AF-A0A9D5AV51-F1
#
_cell.length_a   1.000
_cell.length_b   1.000
_cell.length_c   1.000
_cell.angle_alpha   90.00
_cell.angle_beta   90.00
_cell.angle_gamma   90.00
#
_symmetry.space_group_name_H-M   'P 1'
#
loop_
_entity.id
_entity.type
_entity.pdbx_description
1 polymer ?
#
loop_
_entity_poly.entity_id
_entity_poly.type
_entity_poly.pdbx_seq_one_letter_code
_entity_poly.pdbx_strand_id
1 'polypeptide(L)'
;KDKLERSRRRLELLLEDVACDYDPLDYYETADQLLEPLLLCYESLQSYGSGVLADGRLADLIRRVATFGMVLMKLDLRQESGRHADTLDAITTYLDMGTYSEWDEEKKLDFLTRELKGKRPLVPVSIE
;
A
#
# COMPACT_ATOMS: atom_id res chain seq x y z
N LYS A 1 15.66 -7.37 16.56
CA LYS A 1 16.74 -6.69 15.81
C LYS A 1 16.96 -7.36 14.47
N ASP A 2 17.25 -8.66 14.45
CA ASP A 2 17.56 -9.42 13.23
C ASP A 2 16.46 -9.33 12.17
N LYS A 3 15.19 -9.42 12.57
CA LYS A 3 14.05 -9.26 11.65
C LYS A 3 13.99 -7.87 10.97
N LEU A 4 14.40 -6.80 11.66
CA LEU A 4 14.53 -5.46 11.06
C LEU A 4 15.70 -5.40 10.06
N GLU A 5 16.83 -6.03 10.38
CA GLU A 5 17.98 -6.07 9.48
C GLU A 5 17.66 -6.85 8.20
N ARG A 6 16.92 -7.95 8.31
CA ARG A 6 16.39 -8.70 7.15
C ARG A 6 15.40 -7.87 6.34
N SER A 7 14.51 -7.12 7.00
CA SER A 7 13.58 -6.20 6.34
C SER A 7 14.32 -5.15 5.50
N ARG A 8 15.36 -4.54 6.09
CA ARG A 8 16.22 -3.58 5.37
C ARG A 8 16.94 -4.25 4.19
N ARG A 9 17.55 -5.42 4.42
CA ARG A 9 18.30 -6.13 3.38
C ARG A 9 17.41 -6.52 2.20
N ARG A 10 16.19 -6.95 2.47
CA ARG A 10 15.18 -7.22 1.43
C ARG A 10 14.92 -6.00 0.58
N LEU A 11 14.69 -4.83 1.19
CA LEU A 11 14.45 -3.58 0.47
C LEU A 11 15.67 -3.17 -0.39
N GLU A 12 16.90 -3.33 0.13
CA GLU A 12 18.12 -3.09 -0.63
C GLU A 12 18.20 -3.98 -1.88
N LEU A 13 17.91 -5.28 -1.76
CA LEU A 13 17.93 -6.21 -2.89
C LEU A 13 16.85 -5.88 -3.94
N LEU A 14 15.65 -5.51 -3.49
CA LEU A 14 14.56 -5.11 -4.39
C LEU A 14 14.88 -3.82 -5.15
N LEU A 15 15.64 -2.89 -4.54
CA LEU A 15 16.11 -1.68 -5.22
C LEU A 15 17.19 -1.96 -6.28
N GLU A 16 17.89 -3.09 -6.16
CA GLU A 16 18.91 -3.55 -7.10
C GLU A 16 18.34 -4.53 -8.15
N ASP A 17 17.01 -4.69 -8.21
CA ASP A 17 16.30 -5.69 -9.05
C ASP A 17 16.80 -7.13 -8.85
N VAL A 18 17.34 -7.43 -7.66
CA VAL A 18 17.81 -8.77 -7.29
C VAL A 18 16.67 -9.56 -6.66
N ALA A 19 16.43 -10.76 -7.19
CA ALA A 19 15.45 -11.68 -6.63
C ALA A 19 15.73 -11.96 -5.15
N CYS A 20 14.66 -11.96 -4.35
CA CYS A 20 14.76 -12.09 -2.90
C CYS A 20 13.83 -13.21 -2.41
N ASP A 21 14.43 -14.35 -2.04
CA ASP A 21 13.72 -15.54 -1.56
C ASP A 21 13.56 -15.57 -0.02
N TYR A 22 13.40 -14.42 0.63
CA TYR A 22 13.08 -14.43 2.06
C TYR A 22 11.66 -14.95 2.30
N ASP A 23 11.51 -15.82 3.29
CA ASP A 23 10.20 -16.21 3.80
C ASP A 23 9.49 -14.95 4.36
N PRO A 24 8.19 -14.74 4.10
CA PRO A 24 7.42 -13.64 4.68
C PRO A 24 7.53 -13.53 6.21
N LEU A 25 7.81 -14.63 6.91
CA LEU A 25 8.01 -14.64 8.37
C LEU A 25 9.34 -14.01 8.81
N ASP A 26 10.31 -13.88 7.91
CA ASP A 26 11.66 -13.43 8.20
C ASP A 26 11.83 -11.90 8.22
N TYR A 27 10.83 -11.14 7.78
CA TYR A 27 10.86 -9.67 7.75
C TYR A 27 9.53 -9.04 8.20
N TYR A 28 9.56 -7.75 8.50
CA TYR A 28 8.37 -6.95 8.80
C TYR A 28 7.85 -6.33 7.51
N GLU A 29 6.65 -6.72 7.12
CA GLU A 29 5.91 -6.17 5.98
C GLU A 29 5.01 -5.01 6.40
N THR A 30 4.38 -5.13 7.58
CA THR A 30 3.46 -4.12 8.10
C THR A 30 3.98 -3.53 9.40
N ALA A 31 3.52 -2.31 9.72
CA ALA A 31 3.83 -1.68 11.00
C ALA A 31 3.26 -2.49 12.18
N ASP A 32 2.10 -3.14 11.99
CA ASP A 32 1.44 -3.93 13.03
C ASP A 32 2.29 -5.12 13.48
N GLN A 33 2.97 -5.80 12.56
CA GLN A 33 3.88 -6.89 12.89
C GLN A 33 5.05 -6.44 13.79
N LEU A 34 5.50 -5.18 13.65
CA LEU A 34 6.52 -4.60 14.53
C LEU A 34 5.91 -4.06 15.83
N LEU A 35 4.70 -3.50 15.79
CA LEU A 35 4.00 -2.99 16.96
C LEU A 35 3.62 -4.08 17.95
N GLU A 36 3.14 -5.24 17.48
CA GLU A 36 2.70 -6.36 18.31
C GLU A 36 3.73 -6.75 19.40
N PRO A 37 5.00 -7.07 19.08
CA PRO A 37 5.97 -7.41 20.11
C PRO A 37 6.34 -6.21 21.00
N LEU A 38 6.30 -4.98 20.49
CA LEU A 38 6.58 -3.78 21.27
C LEU A 38 5.49 -3.50 22.31
N LEU A 39 4.23 -3.65 21.91
CA LEU A 39 3.06 -3.51 22.78
C LEU A 39 3.03 -4.62 23.83
N LEU A 40 3.37 -5.86 23.45
CA LEU A 40 3.50 -6.96 24.42
C LEU A 40 4.54 -6.64 25.51
N CYS A 41 5.71 -6.10 25.13
CA CYS A 41 6.70 -5.65 26.10
C CYS A 41 6.19 -4.51 26.98
N TYR A 42 5.44 -3.57 26.40
CA TYR A 42 4.87 -2.44 27.12
C TYR A 42 3.84 -2.89 28.17
N GLU A 43 2.89 -3.75 27.78
CA GLU A 43 1.88 -4.33 28.68
C GLU A 43 2.51 -5.15 29.80
N SER A 44 3.55 -5.93 29.48
CA SER A 44 4.32 -6.65 30.49
C SER A 44 4.95 -5.68 31.50
N LEU A 45 5.68 -4.66 31.05
CA LEU A 45 6.31 -3.70 31.96
C LEU A 45 5.29 -2.94 32.84
N GLN A 46 4.13 -2.58 32.28
CA GLN A 46 3.06 -1.93 33.04
C GLN A 46 2.49 -2.86 34.11
N SER A 47 2.21 -4.12 33.77
CA SER A 47 1.61 -5.10 34.71
C SER A 47 2.55 -5.51 35.86
N TYR A 48 3.87 -5.49 35.67
CA TYR A 48 4.86 -5.80 36.71
C TYR A 48 5.39 -4.55 37.47
N GLY A 49 4.70 -3.41 37.38
CA GLY A 49 5.03 -2.20 38.14
C GLY A 49 6.28 -1.44 37.63
N SER A 50 6.73 -1.73 36.42
CA SER A 50 7.87 -1.08 35.76
C SER A 50 7.43 -0.01 34.76
N GLY A 51 6.33 0.71 35.04
CA GLY A 51 5.73 1.69 34.15
C GLY A 51 6.68 2.81 33.71
N VAL A 52 7.58 3.26 34.59
CA VAL A 52 8.60 4.27 34.23
C VAL A 52 9.50 3.83 33.07
N LEU A 53 9.80 2.53 32.97
CA LEU A 53 10.57 1.98 31.85
C LEU A 53 9.69 1.87 30.59
N ALA A 54 8.43 1.48 30.75
CA ALA A 54 7.46 1.37 29.66
C ALA A 54 7.21 2.73 28.99
N ASP A 55 7.01 3.77 29.79
CA ASP A 55 6.67 5.12 29.37
C ASP A 55 7.86 5.93 28.82
N GLY A 56 9.07 5.38 28.92
CA GLY A 56 10.29 5.97 28.39
C GLY A 56 10.52 5.65 26.91
N ARG A 57 11.72 5.15 26.60
CA ARG A 57 12.16 4.88 25.22
C ARG A 57 11.28 3.88 24.47
N LEU A 58 10.59 2.98 25.18
CA LEU A 58 9.69 2.02 24.56
C LEU A 58 8.43 2.72 24.03
N ALA A 59 7.77 3.55 24.84
CA ALA A 59 6.64 4.37 24.39
C ALA A 59 7.01 5.29 23.22
N ASP A 60 8.21 5.90 23.25
CA ASP A 60 8.70 6.71 22.13
C ASP A 60 8.87 5.89 20.84
N LEU A 61 9.38 4.66 20.95
CA LEU A 61 9.51 3.77 19.80
C LEU A 61 8.14 3.37 19.26
N ILE A 62 7.18 3.02 20.13
CA ILE A 62 5.80 2.68 19.74
C ILE A 62 5.16 3.86 18.99
N ARG A 63 5.27 5.08 19.52
CA ARG A 63 4.75 6.30 18.87
C ARG A 63 5.40 6.53 17.51
N ARG A 64 6.71 6.31 17.37
CA ARG A 64 7.41 6.43 16.07
C ARG A 64 6.90 5.41 15.07
N VAL A 65 6.76 4.15 15.46
CA VAL A 65 6.22 3.11 14.56
C VAL A 65 4.78 3.42 14.18
N ALA A 66 3.94 3.89 15.13
CA ALA A 66 2.57 4.29 14.84
C ALA A 66 2.48 5.53 13.91
N THR A 67 3.45 6.44 14.00
CA THR A 67 3.47 7.68 13.19
C THR A 67 4.03 7.45 11.79
N PHE A 68 5.16 6.75 11.69
CA PHE A 68 5.93 6.61 10.45
C PHE A 68 5.74 5.26 9.75
N GLY A 69 5.27 4.24 10.48
CA GLY A 69 5.12 2.88 9.98
C GLY A 69 6.44 2.30 9.46
N MET A 70 6.33 1.41 8.48
CA MET A 70 7.48 0.79 7.80
C MET A 70 7.94 1.56 6.55
N VAL A 71 7.18 2.58 6.14
CA VAL A 71 7.40 3.31 4.88
C VAL A 71 7.85 4.76 5.08
N LEU A 72 7.97 5.22 6.33
CA LEU A 72 8.33 6.57 6.76
C LEU A 72 7.30 7.65 6.39
N MET A 73 6.98 7.77 5.10
CA MET A 73 5.99 8.68 4.56
C MET A 73 5.18 7.98 3.46
N LYS A 74 3.90 8.35 3.32
CA LYS A 74 3.09 7.90 2.20
C LYS A 74 3.44 8.72 0.97
N LEU A 75 3.52 8.05 -0.19
CA LEU A 75 3.72 8.71 -1.48
C LEU A 75 2.36 9.05 -2.07
N ASP A 76 2.13 10.35 -2.29
CA ASP A 76 0.96 10.81 -3.04
C ASP A 76 1.20 10.67 -4.55
N LEU A 77 0.38 9.85 -5.20
CA LEU A 77 0.36 9.77 -6.66
C LEU A 77 -0.62 10.80 -7.23
N ARG A 78 -0.15 11.61 -8.18
CA ARG A 78 -0.97 12.62 -8.86
C ARG A 78 -0.79 12.53 -10.36
N GLN A 79 -1.91 12.60 -11.08
CA GLN A 79 -1.97 12.60 -12.53
C GLN A 79 -3.14 13.50 -12.98
N GLU A 80 -3.00 14.13 -14.15
CA GLU A 80 -4.06 14.98 -14.69
C GLU A 80 -5.25 14.17 -15.23
N SER A 81 -6.45 14.75 -15.14
CA SER A 81 -7.68 14.07 -15.58
C SER A 81 -7.69 13.72 -17.07
N GLY A 82 -7.04 14.52 -17.92
CA GLY A 82 -6.92 14.26 -19.36
C GLY A 82 -6.28 12.90 -19.64
N ARG A 83 -5.17 12.59 -18.95
CA ARG A 83 -4.48 11.29 -19.07
C ARG A 83 -5.36 10.10 -18.70
N HIS A 84 -6.26 10.27 -17.73
CA HIS A 84 -7.22 9.22 -17.38
C HIS A 84 -8.30 9.05 -18.46
N ALA A 85 -8.77 10.16 -19.04
CA ALA A 85 -9.71 10.12 -20.15
C ALA A 85 -9.10 9.48 -21.40
N ASP A 86 -7.85 9.81 -21.74
CA ASP A 86 -7.13 9.22 -22.88
C ASP A 86 -7.01 7.69 -22.73
N THR A 87 -6.73 7.20 -21.51
CA THR A 87 -6.70 5.76 -21.23
C THR A 87 -8.08 5.12 -21.40
N LEU A 88 -9.14 5.78 -20.92
CA LEU A 88 -10.50 5.27 -21.09
C LEU A 88 -10.91 5.26 -22.57
N ASP A 89 -10.54 6.27 -23.35
CA ASP A 89 -10.78 6.33 -24.79
C ASP A 89 -10.14 5.17 -25.53
N ALA A 90 -8.88 4.86 -25.23
CA ALA A 90 -8.18 3.73 -25.83
C ALA A 90 -8.92 2.41 -25.55
N ILE A 91 -9.35 2.20 -24.29
CA ILE A 91 -10.08 1.00 -23.87
C ILE A 91 -11.45 0.91 -24.55
N THR A 92 -12.26 1.97 -24.49
CA THR A 92 -13.63 1.94 -25.02
C THR A 92 -13.64 1.87 -26.54
N THR A 93 -12.67 2.51 -27.21
CA THR A 93 -12.51 2.42 -28.67
C THR A 93 -12.10 1.01 -29.09
N TYR A 94 -11.12 0.41 -28.42
CA TYR A 94 -10.69 -0.97 -28.71
C TYR A 94 -11.82 -2.00 -28.53
N LEU A 95 -12.72 -1.76 -27.58
CA LEU A 95 -13.88 -2.63 -27.29
C LEU A 95 -15.12 -2.31 -28.14
N ASP A 96 -15.01 -1.43 -29.15
CA ASP A 96 -16.12 -0.95 -29.98
C ASP A 96 -17.29 -0.35 -29.18
N MET A 97 -17.00 0.27 -28.03
CA MET A 97 -17.98 0.93 -27.15
C MET A 97 -18.14 2.43 -27.46
N GLY A 98 -17.28 2.97 -28.32
CA GLY A 98 -17.18 4.39 -28.67
C GLY A 98 -16.05 5.11 -27.91
N THR A 99 -15.99 6.43 -28.05
CA THR A 99 -14.95 7.27 -27.45
C THR A 99 -15.47 7.90 -26.16
N TYR A 100 -14.89 7.53 -25.02
CA TYR A 100 -15.33 7.95 -23.68
C TYR A 100 -15.35 9.48 -23.51
N SER A 101 -14.34 10.19 -24.00
CA SER A 101 -14.18 11.64 -23.85
C SER A 101 -15.28 12.43 -24.56
N GLU A 102 -15.82 11.90 -25.67
CA GLU A 102 -16.92 12.47 -26.44
C GLU A 102 -18.29 12.30 -25.77
N TRP A 103 -18.40 11.45 -24.75
CA TRP A 103 -19.64 11.27 -24.01
C TRP A 103 -19.95 12.47 -23.13
N ASP A 104 -21.25 12.73 -22.96
CA ASP A 104 -21.71 13.62 -21.90
C ASP A 104 -21.45 13.01 -20.52
N GLU A 105 -21.53 13.85 -19.49
CA GLU A 105 -21.21 13.45 -18.13
C GLU A 105 -22.14 12.35 -17.61
N GLU A 106 -23.42 12.38 -17.98
CA GLU A 106 -24.39 11.37 -17.57
C GLU A 106 -24.01 9.98 -18.07
N LYS A 107 -23.64 9.87 -19.36
CA LYS A 107 -23.18 8.61 -19.96
C LYS A 107 -21.85 8.16 -19.39
N LYS A 108 -20.92 9.08 -19.09
CA LYS A 108 -19.65 8.75 -18.41
C LYS A 108 -19.90 8.13 -17.05
N LEU A 109 -20.81 8.71 -16.25
CA LEU A 109 -21.15 8.22 -14.92
C LEU A 109 -21.88 6.87 -14.98
N ASP A 110 -22.83 6.69 -15.90
CA ASP A 110 -23.53 5.41 -16.08
C ASP A 110 -22.55 4.29 -16.45
N PHE A 111 -21.69 4.55 -17.45
CA PHE A 111 -20.66 3.60 -17.86
C PHE A 111 -19.73 3.23 -16.70
N LEU A 112 -19.11 4.21 -16.03
CA LEU A 112 -18.18 3.95 -14.94
C LEU A 112 -18.84 3.20 -13.80
N THR A 113 -20.06 3.58 -13.43
CA THR A 113 -20.80 2.93 -12.34
C THR A 113 -21.15 1.48 -12.70
N ARG A 114 -21.55 1.22 -13.95
CA ARG A 114 -21.87 -0.11 -14.45
C ARG A 114 -20.62 -1.01 -14.46
N GLU A 115 -19.50 -0.52 -14.98
CA GLU A 115 -18.25 -1.28 -15.04
C GLU A 115 -17.64 -1.50 -13.64
N LEU A 116 -17.69 -0.52 -12.74
CA LEU A 116 -17.22 -0.66 -11.34
C LEU A 116 -18.03 -1.70 -10.53
N LYS A 117 -19.32 -1.88 -10.83
CA LYS A 117 -20.16 -2.92 -10.21
C LYS A 117 -20.02 -4.27 -10.90
N GLY A 118 -19.53 -4.28 -12.14
CA GLY A 118 -19.29 -5.48 -12.92
C GLY A 118 -18.18 -6.34 -12.32
N LYS A 119 -18.26 -7.66 -12.53
CA LYS A 119 -17.18 -8.61 -12.18
C LYS A 119 -16.34 -9.02 -13.39
N ARG A 120 -16.75 -8.61 -14.59
CA ARG A 120 -16.02 -8.90 -15.83
C ARG A 120 -14.86 -7.90 -15.95
N PRO A 121 -13.63 -8.35 -16.23
CA PRO A 121 -12.52 -7.45 -16.51
C PRO A 121 -12.80 -6.58 -17.74
N LEU A 122 -12.58 -5.27 -17.60
CA LEU A 122 -12.73 -4.30 -18.69
C LEU A 122 -11.47 -4.22 -19.56
N VAL A 123 -10.28 -4.21 -18.94
CA VAL A 123 -9.00 -4.03 -19.66
C VAL A 123 -8.61 -5.33 -20.37
N PRO A 124 -8.51 -5.34 -21.71
CA PRO A 124 -8.03 -6.51 -22.45
C PRO A 124 -6.55 -6.78 -22.18
N VAL A 125 -6.15 -8.04 -22.12
CA VAL A 125 -4.73 -8.43 -21.96
C VAL A 125 -3.91 -8.12 -23.22
N SER A 126 -4.57 -7.96 -24.37
CA SER A 126 -3.97 -7.76 -25.68
C SER A 126 -4.00 -6.30 -26.15
N ILE A 127 -4.40 -5.35 -25.30
CA ILE A 127 -4.38 -3.93 -25.69
C ILE A 127 -2.92 -3.45 -25.64
N GLU A 128 -2.38 -3.05 -26.79
CA GLU A 128 -1.03 -2.46 -26.94
C GLU A 128 -1.10 -0.93 -26.94
#